data_AF-A0A0Q6WZ99-F1
#
_entry.id   AF-A0A0Q6WZ99-F1
#
_cell.length_a   1.000
_cell.length_b   1.000
_cell.length_c   1.000
_cell.angle_alpha   90.00
_cell.angle_beta   90.00
_cell.angle_gamma   90.00
#
_symmetry.space_group_name_H-M   'P 1'
#
loop_
_entity.id
_entity.type
_entity.pdbx_description
1 polymer ?
#
loop_
_entity_poly.entity_id
_entity_poly.type
_entity_poly.pdbx_seq_one_letter_code
_entity_poly.pdbx_strand_id
1 'polypeptide(L)'
;MRVTLAVLFTVVATLVLSTSPALAAGTYSGLAYVYGADQFEDDWGNEGVLSTSTHTESNATCLWQDILWADGYLSASDIDGDFGAKTKAATIAWQTKKKLSDVDGVVGKETFGRADDGLREWDEDNGTLTLYYNGAYYQPTIKRQANGTYGFYVAGTDEYRLAGYDYRSCS
;
A
#
# COMPACT_ATOMS: atom_id res chain seq x y z
N MET A 1 6.75 -67.14 -33.50
CA MET A 1 7.53 -65.98 -32.99
C MET A 1 7.03 -64.78 -33.76
N ARG A 2 6.28 -63.80 -33.23
CA ARG A 2 6.30 -63.13 -31.94
C ARG A 2 4.87 -62.67 -31.56
N VAL A 3 4.56 -62.73 -30.27
CA VAL A 3 3.39 -62.09 -29.64
C VAL A 3 3.71 -60.60 -29.50
N THR A 4 2.77 -59.70 -29.83
CA THR A 4 2.86 -58.29 -29.42
C THR A 4 1.58 -57.88 -28.71
N LEU A 5 1.75 -57.74 -27.40
CA LEU A 5 0.84 -57.20 -26.40
C LEU A 5 0.68 -55.69 -26.63
N ALA A 6 -0.54 -55.17 -26.75
CA ALA A 6 -0.79 -53.74 -26.69
C ALA A 6 -1.03 -53.35 -25.22
N VAL A 7 -0.08 -52.61 -24.63
CA VAL A 7 -0.17 -52.08 -23.27
C VAL A 7 -0.60 -50.61 -23.34
N LEU A 8 -1.68 -50.29 -22.61
CA LEU A 8 -2.24 -48.96 -22.40
C LEU A 8 -1.25 -48.00 -21.72
N PHE A 9 -1.37 -46.70 -21.98
CA PHE A 9 -1.20 -45.68 -20.94
C PHE A 9 -2.21 -44.54 -21.13
N THR A 10 -3.29 -44.57 -20.37
CA THR A 10 -4.13 -43.40 -20.10
C THR A 10 -3.40 -42.53 -19.09
N VAL A 11 -2.93 -41.36 -19.52
CA VAL A 11 -2.37 -40.35 -18.62
C VAL A 11 -3.54 -39.67 -17.90
N VAL A 12 -3.70 -39.96 -16.62
CA VAL A 12 -4.56 -39.16 -15.72
C VAL A 12 -3.72 -37.99 -15.23
N ALA A 13 -3.95 -36.81 -15.79
CA ALA A 13 -3.34 -35.58 -15.28
C ALA A 13 -3.99 -35.21 -13.95
N THR A 14 -3.27 -35.36 -12.84
CA THR A 14 -3.69 -34.86 -11.53
C THR A 14 -3.47 -33.34 -11.49
N LEU A 15 -4.56 -32.58 -11.50
CA LEU A 15 -4.56 -31.14 -11.25
C LEU A 15 -4.22 -30.90 -9.78
N VAL A 16 -3.02 -30.40 -9.50
CA VAL A 16 -2.65 -29.91 -8.16
C VAL A 16 -3.23 -28.50 -8.03
N LEU A 17 -4.32 -28.36 -7.28
CA LEU A 17 -4.82 -27.05 -6.87
C LEU A 17 -3.90 -26.54 -5.75
N SER A 18 -2.98 -25.62 -6.07
CA SER A 18 -2.35 -24.79 -5.05
C SER A 18 -3.46 -23.96 -4.40
N THR A 19 -3.73 -24.20 -3.12
CA THR A 19 -4.64 -23.35 -2.34
C THR A 19 -3.96 -22.00 -2.14
N SER A 20 -4.11 -21.09 -3.09
CA SER A 20 -3.92 -19.67 -2.81
C SER A 20 -4.82 -19.32 -1.64
N PRO A 21 -4.37 -18.49 -0.68
CA PRO A 21 -5.25 -18.03 0.39
C PRO A 21 -6.51 -17.44 -0.25
N ALA A 22 -7.66 -17.85 0.30
CA ALA A 22 -8.95 -17.38 -0.16
C ALA A 22 -8.94 -15.84 -0.16
N LEU A 23 -9.20 -15.27 -1.33
CA LEU A 23 -9.38 -13.84 -1.52
C LEU A 23 -10.42 -13.35 -0.51
N ALA A 24 -10.00 -12.50 0.42
CA ALA A 24 -10.93 -11.69 1.18
C ALA A 24 -11.70 -10.84 0.17
N ALA A 25 -13.02 -10.97 0.16
CA ALA A 25 -13.89 -10.26 -0.76
C ALA A 25 -13.81 -8.74 -0.51
N GLY A 26 -13.60 -7.96 -1.59
CA GLY A 26 -13.92 -6.54 -1.64
C GLY A 26 -12.75 -5.58 -1.88
N THR A 27 -12.35 -5.43 -3.14
CA THR A 27 -11.57 -4.29 -3.69
C THR A 27 -10.20 -4.03 -3.07
N TYR A 28 -9.34 -5.03 -3.14
CA TYR A 28 -7.90 -4.89 -3.01
C TYR A 28 -7.32 -5.00 -4.42
N SER A 29 -6.41 -4.12 -4.84
CA SER A 29 -5.72 -4.23 -6.14
C SER A 29 -4.98 -5.58 -6.29
N GLY A 30 -4.65 -6.23 -5.16
CA GLY A 30 -3.91 -7.49 -5.12
C GLY A 30 -2.44 -7.33 -5.52
N LEU A 31 -1.96 -6.08 -5.58
CA LEU A 31 -0.61 -5.73 -5.97
C LEU A 31 0.32 -5.68 -4.76
N ALA A 32 1.61 -5.86 -5.00
CA ALA A 32 2.63 -5.84 -3.95
C ALA A 32 3.02 -4.42 -3.47
N TYR A 33 2.46 -3.38 -4.08
CA TYR A 33 2.78 -1.96 -3.83
C TYR A 33 1.50 -1.13 -3.86
N VAL A 34 1.53 0.00 -3.14
CA VAL A 34 0.60 1.12 -3.43
C VAL A 34 0.78 1.52 -4.88
N TYR A 35 -0.32 1.63 -5.60
CA TYR A 35 -0.34 1.66 -7.05
C TYR A 35 -1.35 2.69 -7.57
N GLY A 36 -1.09 3.18 -8.77
CA GLY A 36 -1.97 4.11 -9.45
C GLY A 36 -1.83 4.08 -10.96
N ALA A 37 -2.84 4.59 -11.65
CA ALA A 37 -2.85 4.76 -13.09
C ALA A 37 -3.74 5.94 -13.48
N ASP A 38 -3.48 6.51 -14.67
CA ASP A 38 -4.23 7.66 -15.17
C ASP A 38 -4.12 8.89 -14.25
N GLN A 39 -5.23 9.44 -13.77
CA GLN A 39 -5.25 10.58 -12.85
C GLN A 39 -4.77 10.13 -11.47
N PHE A 40 -4.03 10.98 -10.75
CA PHE A 40 -3.46 10.53 -9.47
C PHE A 40 -4.45 10.69 -8.32
N GLU A 41 -5.50 11.50 -8.47
CA GLU A 41 -6.43 11.87 -7.40
C GLU A 41 -7.37 10.73 -6.94
N ASP A 42 -7.39 9.59 -7.64
CA ASP A 42 -8.21 8.41 -7.29
C ASP A 42 -7.43 7.09 -7.23
N ASP A 43 -6.10 7.15 -7.19
CA ASP A 43 -5.20 6.01 -7.18
C ASP A 43 -5.35 5.13 -5.93
N TRP A 44 -5.40 5.73 -4.74
CA TRP A 44 -5.27 4.96 -3.49
C TRP A 44 -6.60 4.35 -3.01
N GLY A 45 -7.70 4.60 -3.73
CA GLY A 45 -9.04 4.16 -3.35
C GLY A 45 -9.30 2.65 -3.46
N ASN A 46 -8.35 1.84 -3.92
CA ASN A 46 -8.47 0.38 -4.07
C ASN A 46 -7.29 -0.38 -3.40
N GLU A 47 -6.61 0.28 -2.46
CA GLU A 47 -5.37 -0.20 -1.87
C GLU A 47 -5.55 -1.23 -0.74
N GLY A 48 -4.44 -1.94 -0.45
CA GLY A 48 -4.36 -2.95 0.60
C GLY A 48 -4.59 -2.38 2.00
N VAL A 49 -5.07 -3.23 2.92
CA VAL A 49 -5.39 -2.79 4.29
C VAL A 49 -4.16 -2.75 5.18
N LEU A 50 -3.90 -1.60 5.81
CA LEU A 50 -2.89 -1.49 6.87
C LEU A 50 -3.55 -1.48 8.24
N SER A 51 -3.08 -2.34 9.14
CA SER A 51 -3.57 -2.41 10.51
C SER A 51 -2.60 -3.12 11.45
N THR A 52 -2.97 -3.21 12.72
CA THR A 52 -2.26 -3.99 13.74
C THR A 52 -2.20 -5.51 13.46
N SER A 53 -2.86 -6.00 12.40
CA SER A 53 -2.86 -7.43 12.03
C SER A 53 -2.59 -7.70 10.55
N THR A 54 -2.51 -6.65 9.71
CA THR A 54 -2.38 -6.77 8.25
C THR A 54 -1.37 -5.75 7.78
N HIS A 55 -0.37 -6.18 7.01
CA HIS A 55 0.76 -5.34 6.56
C HIS A 55 1.40 -4.55 7.71
N THR A 56 1.40 -5.14 8.90
CA THR A 56 1.82 -4.50 10.15
C THR A 56 3.25 -4.01 10.07
N GLU A 57 4.15 -4.77 9.46
CA GLU A 57 5.54 -4.38 9.23
C GLU A 57 5.79 -4.20 7.72
N SER A 58 5.62 -2.98 7.19
CA SER A 58 5.73 -2.74 5.74
C SER A 58 6.15 -1.31 5.37
N ASN A 59 6.65 -1.13 4.16
CA ASN A 59 6.91 0.20 3.60
C ASN A 59 5.62 0.96 3.28
N ALA A 60 4.51 0.27 2.96
CA ALA A 60 3.21 0.90 2.85
C ALA A 60 2.76 1.49 4.22
N THR A 61 3.07 0.81 5.33
CA THR A 61 2.90 1.38 6.67
C THR A 61 3.77 2.61 6.90
N CYS A 62 5.02 2.63 6.42
CA CYS A 62 5.83 3.85 6.50
C CYS A 62 5.25 5.00 5.69
N LEU A 63 4.76 4.74 4.47
CA LEU A 63 4.07 5.77 3.68
C LEU A 63 2.90 6.34 4.50
N TRP A 64 2.09 5.47 5.12
CA TRP A 64 0.98 5.93 5.95
C TRP A 64 1.44 6.75 7.17
N GLN A 65 2.50 6.32 7.86
CA GLN A 65 3.07 7.07 8.97
C GLN A 65 3.62 8.43 8.53
N ASP A 66 4.14 8.55 7.30
CA ASP A 66 4.56 9.81 6.69
C ASP A 66 3.37 10.76 6.44
N ILE A 67 2.23 10.23 5.98
CA ILE A 67 0.96 10.97 5.89
C ILE A 67 0.50 11.47 7.27
N LEU A 68 0.55 10.60 8.28
CA LEU A 68 0.20 10.97 9.65
C LEU A 68 1.14 12.03 10.22
N TRP A 69 2.44 11.94 9.94
CA TRP A 69 3.42 12.97 10.30
C TRP A 69 3.11 14.30 9.61
N ALA A 70 2.83 14.28 8.30
CA ALA A 70 2.51 15.47 7.52
C ALA A 70 1.29 16.25 8.06
N ASP A 71 0.30 15.52 8.56
CA ASP A 71 -0.88 16.08 9.22
C ASP A 71 -0.71 16.31 10.73
N GLY A 72 0.45 15.99 11.31
CA GLY A 72 0.82 16.31 12.69
C GLY A 72 0.34 15.31 13.76
N TYR A 73 -0.02 14.09 13.37
CA TYR A 73 -0.44 13.02 14.29
C TYR A 73 0.72 12.15 14.79
N LEU A 74 1.84 12.15 14.07
CA LEU A 74 3.07 11.46 14.45
C LEU A 74 4.27 12.40 14.38
N SER A 75 5.34 12.06 15.10
CA SER A 75 6.65 12.68 14.92
C SER A 75 7.45 11.89 13.88
N ALA A 76 8.47 12.50 13.26
CA ALA A 76 9.29 11.82 12.26
C ALA A 76 9.99 10.56 12.82
N SER A 77 10.33 10.54 14.12
CA SER A 77 10.92 9.37 14.79
C SER A 77 9.95 8.21 15.01
N ASP A 78 8.65 8.40 14.72
CA ASP A 78 7.63 7.36 14.80
C ASP A 78 7.38 6.69 13.45
N ILE A 79 8.12 7.08 12.41
CA ILE A 79 8.07 6.46 11.09
C ILE A 79 9.08 5.31 11.10
N ASP A 80 8.59 4.13 11.42
CA ASP A 80 9.38 2.90 11.59
C ASP A 80 8.83 1.71 10.78
N GLY A 81 7.67 1.88 10.15
CA GLY A 81 6.99 0.86 9.37
C GLY A 81 6.27 -0.19 10.18
N ASP A 82 6.14 -0.01 11.51
CA ASP A 82 5.33 -0.85 12.39
C ASP A 82 3.97 -0.20 12.68
N PHE A 83 2.90 -0.85 12.25
CA PHE A 83 1.53 -0.46 12.53
C PHE A 83 1.13 -0.91 13.95
N GLY A 84 1.83 -0.36 14.93
CA GLY A 84 1.58 -0.62 16.35
C GLY A 84 0.39 0.16 16.91
N ALA A 85 0.23 0.10 18.23
CA ALA A 85 -0.84 0.80 18.94
C ALA A 85 -0.80 2.34 18.74
N LYS A 86 0.41 2.90 18.59
CA LYS A 86 0.61 4.34 18.36
C LYS A 86 0.09 4.76 16.98
N THR A 87 0.49 4.05 15.92
CA THR A 87 0.01 4.30 14.56
C THR A 87 -1.51 4.10 14.48
N LYS A 88 -2.05 3.05 15.10
CA LYS A 88 -3.51 2.86 15.18
C LYS A 88 -4.24 4.04 15.82
N ALA A 89 -3.76 4.54 16.96
CA ALA A 89 -4.37 5.67 17.64
C ALA A 89 -4.28 6.96 16.79
N ALA A 90 -3.14 7.19 16.12
CA ALA A 90 -2.97 8.30 15.19
C ALA A 90 -3.91 8.20 13.99
N THR A 91 -4.09 7.00 13.42
CA THR A 91 -5.06 6.73 12.34
C THR A 91 -6.48 7.06 12.79
N ILE A 92 -6.91 6.63 13.97
CA ILE A 92 -8.23 6.97 14.54
C ILE A 92 -8.42 8.49 14.63
N ALA A 93 -7.42 9.21 15.14
CA ALA A 93 -7.48 10.67 15.25
C ALA A 93 -7.57 11.35 13.88
N TRP A 94 -6.79 10.86 12.91
CA TRP A 94 -6.82 11.33 11.53
C TRP A 94 -8.20 11.09 10.88
N GLN A 95 -8.72 9.86 10.94
CA GLN A 95 -10.04 9.48 10.41
C GLN A 95 -11.14 10.35 11.03
N THR A 96 -11.11 10.56 12.35
CA THR A 96 -12.02 11.45 13.08
C THR A 96 -11.97 12.88 12.54
N LYS A 97 -10.76 13.43 12.36
CA LYS A 97 -10.58 14.81 11.86
C LYS A 97 -11.06 14.97 10.43
N LYS A 98 -10.80 13.99 9.57
CA LYS A 98 -11.27 13.98 8.18
C LYS A 98 -12.77 13.68 8.06
N LYS A 99 -13.44 13.32 9.17
CA LYS A 99 -14.87 13.00 9.27
C LYS A 99 -15.25 11.80 8.41
N LEU A 100 -14.42 10.76 8.44
CA LEU A 100 -14.73 9.51 7.78
C LEU A 100 -15.85 8.78 8.52
N SER A 101 -16.63 7.99 7.77
CA SER A 101 -17.67 7.13 8.33
C SER A 101 -17.08 6.02 9.20
N ASP A 102 -15.95 5.45 8.75
CA ASP A 102 -15.21 4.42 9.46
C ASP A 102 -14.07 5.05 10.27
N VAL A 103 -14.14 4.91 11.59
CA VAL A 103 -13.16 5.42 12.56
C VAL A 103 -12.68 4.26 13.44
N ASP A 104 -11.99 3.32 12.82
CA ASP A 104 -11.59 2.02 13.39
C ASP A 104 -10.07 1.88 13.58
N GLY A 105 -9.30 2.85 13.07
CA GLY A 105 -7.85 2.83 13.07
C GLY A 105 -7.25 1.87 12.03
N VAL A 106 -8.03 1.47 11.03
CA VAL A 106 -7.61 0.64 9.92
C VAL A 106 -7.50 1.51 8.66
N VAL A 107 -6.39 1.40 7.95
CA VAL A 107 -6.22 2.10 6.68
C VAL A 107 -6.73 1.20 5.57
N GLY A 108 -7.99 1.40 5.18
CA GLY A 108 -8.61 0.77 4.02
C GLY A 108 -9.02 1.80 2.97
N LYS A 109 -9.84 1.36 1.99
CA LYS A 109 -10.34 2.17 0.86
C LYS A 109 -10.72 3.60 1.22
N GLU A 110 -11.57 3.80 2.23
CA GLU A 110 -12.05 5.14 2.60
C GLU A 110 -10.94 6.01 3.20
N THR A 111 -10.01 5.40 3.95
CA THR A 111 -8.90 6.12 4.60
C THR A 111 -7.85 6.50 3.58
N PHE A 112 -7.43 5.56 2.74
CA PHE A 112 -6.46 5.80 1.69
C PHE A 112 -7.01 6.74 0.60
N GLY A 113 -8.23 6.50 0.11
CA GLY A 113 -8.88 7.39 -0.86
C GLY A 113 -9.01 8.82 -0.33
N ARG A 114 -9.27 9.01 0.98
CA ARG A 114 -9.29 10.36 1.54
C ARG A 114 -7.90 10.98 1.70
N ALA A 115 -6.86 10.17 1.88
CA ALA A 115 -5.49 10.69 1.90
C ALA A 115 -5.08 11.13 0.49
N ASP A 116 -5.53 10.41 -0.53
CA ASP A 116 -5.27 10.71 -1.93
C ASP A 116 -5.68 12.13 -2.34
N ASP A 117 -6.82 12.62 -1.83
CA ASP A 117 -7.28 14.02 -2.00
C ASP A 117 -6.24 15.08 -1.59
N GLY A 118 -5.24 14.70 -0.81
CA GLY A 118 -4.12 15.54 -0.37
C GLY A 118 -2.96 15.61 -1.36
N LEU A 119 -2.87 14.71 -2.34
CA LEU A 119 -1.79 14.71 -3.33
C LEU A 119 -1.89 15.90 -4.27
N ARG A 120 -0.76 16.49 -4.62
CA ARG A 120 -0.66 17.57 -5.60
C ARG A 120 0.55 17.33 -6.48
N GLU A 121 0.35 17.43 -7.78
CA GLU A 121 1.44 17.33 -8.74
C GLU A 121 2.33 18.58 -8.69
N TRP A 122 3.64 18.34 -8.73
CA TRP A 122 4.66 19.37 -8.89
C TRP A 122 5.34 19.29 -10.26
N ASP A 123 5.63 18.07 -10.72
CA ASP A 123 6.36 17.82 -11.95
C ASP A 123 6.07 16.43 -12.50
N GLU A 124 6.25 16.23 -13.80
CA GLU A 124 6.21 14.95 -14.48
C GLU A 124 7.46 14.81 -15.36
N ASP A 125 8.21 13.72 -15.16
CA ASP A 125 9.35 13.37 -16.00
C ASP A 125 9.25 11.92 -16.48
N ASN A 126 9.17 11.74 -17.80
CA ASN A 126 9.11 10.43 -18.46
C ASN A 126 8.07 9.48 -17.84
N GLY A 127 6.86 10.00 -17.55
CA GLY A 127 5.74 9.28 -16.94
C GLY A 127 5.86 9.06 -15.43
N THR A 128 6.94 9.51 -14.78
CA THR A 128 7.06 9.53 -13.33
C THR A 128 6.51 10.85 -12.80
N LEU A 129 5.45 10.77 -12.00
CA LEU A 129 4.91 11.93 -11.31
C LEU A 129 5.72 12.20 -10.04
N THR A 130 6.12 13.45 -9.86
CA THR A 130 6.58 13.98 -8.58
C THR A 130 5.43 14.76 -7.95
N LEU A 131 4.93 14.20 -6.85
CA LEU A 131 3.81 14.71 -6.08
C LEU A 131 4.31 15.21 -4.72
N TYR A 132 3.56 16.09 -4.09
CA TYR A 132 3.65 16.33 -2.66
C TYR A 132 2.32 16.05 -2.00
N TYR A 133 2.35 15.49 -0.79
CA TYR A 133 1.16 15.40 0.03
C TYR A 133 0.95 16.74 0.75
N ASN A 134 -0.15 17.43 0.48
CA ASN A 134 -0.46 18.69 1.13
C ASN A 134 -1.04 18.48 2.54
N GLY A 135 -0.18 18.10 3.48
CA GLY A 135 -0.51 17.92 4.89
C GLY A 135 -0.70 19.25 5.64
N ALA A 136 -1.30 19.18 6.82
CA ALA A 136 -1.59 20.36 7.64
C ALA A 136 -0.32 21.09 8.12
N TYR A 137 0.81 20.39 8.25
CA TYR A 137 2.07 20.95 8.76
C TYR A 137 3.26 20.72 7.84
N TYR A 138 3.30 19.60 7.12
CA TYR A 138 4.41 19.26 6.24
C TYR A 138 3.91 18.77 4.88
N GLN A 139 4.83 18.81 3.90
CA GLN A 139 4.53 18.45 2.51
C GLN A 139 5.55 17.43 1.98
N PRO A 140 5.52 16.17 2.45
CA PRO A 140 6.47 15.16 1.99
C PRO A 140 6.32 14.91 0.49
N THR A 141 7.45 14.62 -0.15
CA THR A 141 7.49 14.28 -1.57
C THR A 141 7.16 12.80 -1.76
N ILE A 142 6.19 12.55 -2.63
CA ILE A 142 5.72 11.24 -3.05
C ILE A 142 5.95 11.13 -4.55
N LYS A 143 6.33 9.96 -5.05
CA LYS A 143 6.52 9.73 -6.47
C LYS A 143 5.69 8.54 -6.94
N ARG A 144 4.90 8.74 -7.99
CA ARG A 144 4.30 7.65 -8.75
C ARG A 144 5.19 7.37 -9.95
N GLN A 145 5.85 6.22 -9.95
CA GLN A 145 6.74 5.80 -11.03
C GLN A 145 5.95 5.58 -12.32
N ALA A 146 6.63 5.60 -13.47
CA ALA A 146 6.00 5.34 -14.77
C ALA A 146 5.28 3.98 -14.88
N ASN A 147 5.63 3.01 -14.03
CA ASN A 147 4.95 1.72 -13.93
C ASN A 147 3.78 1.71 -12.93
N GLY A 148 3.34 2.88 -12.45
CA GLY A 148 2.24 3.06 -11.51
C GLY A 148 2.59 2.86 -10.03
N THR A 149 3.78 2.37 -9.69
CA THR A 149 4.15 2.13 -8.28
C THR A 149 4.44 3.42 -7.53
N TYR A 150 3.88 3.54 -6.32
CA TYR A 150 4.16 4.66 -5.43
C TYR A 150 5.41 4.42 -4.60
N GLY A 151 6.17 5.50 -4.39
CA GLY A 151 7.23 5.58 -3.41
C GLY A 151 7.30 6.96 -2.79
N PHE A 152 8.10 7.11 -1.74
CA PHE A 152 8.16 8.32 -0.93
C PHE A 152 9.57 8.51 -0.39
N TYR A 153 9.87 9.73 0.04
CA TYR A 153 11.06 10.03 0.82
C TYR A 153 10.70 9.93 2.30
N VAL A 154 11.41 9.10 3.06
CA VAL A 154 11.12 8.90 4.50
C VAL A 154 11.33 10.21 5.25
N ALA A 155 10.33 10.68 6.01
CA ALA A 155 10.37 11.99 6.64
C ALA A 155 11.63 12.21 7.50
N GLY A 156 12.23 13.38 7.35
CA GLY A 156 13.46 13.73 8.07
C GLY A 156 14.73 13.07 7.52
N THR A 157 14.65 12.40 6.36
CA THR A 157 15.79 11.78 5.67
C THR A 157 15.78 12.08 4.17
N ASP A 158 16.87 11.74 3.47
CA ASP A 158 16.94 11.76 2.00
C ASP A 158 16.69 10.37 1.38
N GLU A 159 16.16 9.42 2.16
CA GLU A 159 16.00 8.04 1.73
C GLU A 159 14.71 7.82 0.96
N TYR A 160 14.84 7.42 -0.31
CA TYR A 160 13.70 7.01 -1.12
C TYR A 160 13.35 5.53 -0.92
N ARG A 161 12.05 5.23 -0.81
CA ARG A 161 11.50 3.88 -0.64
C ARG A 161 10.27 3.69 -1.50
N LEU A 162 10.10 2.49 -2.07
CA LEU A 162 8.83 2.09 -2.69
C LEU A 162 7.86 1.64 -1.60
N ALA A 163 6.58 2.02 -1.72
CA ALA A 163 5.52 1.72 -0.78
C ALA A 163 4.99 0.28 -0.95
N GLY A 164 5.85 -0.69 -0.65
CA GLY A 164 5.53 -2.11 -0.74
C GLY A 164 4.81 -2.66 0.50
N TYR A 165 3.93 -3.62 0.29
CA TYR A 165 3.12 -4.26 1.33
C TYR A 165 3.81 -5.41 2.06
N ASP A 166 4.80 -6.04 1.42
CA ASP A 166 5.37 -7.33 1.84
C ASP A 166 6.81 -7.24 2.35
N TYR A 167 7.33 -6.03 2.58
CA TYR A 167 8.67 -5.80 3.12
C TYR A 167 8.77 -4.44 3.84
N ARG A 168 9.73 -4.33 4.76
CA ARG A 168 10.04 -3.12 5.54
C ARG A 168 11.52 -2.75 5.39
N SER A 169 11.81 -1.50 5.01
CA SER A 169 13.17 -0.97 4.83
C SER A 169 13.33 0.51 5.21
N CYS A 170 12.35 1.05 5.95
CA CYS A 170 12.27 2.43 6.42
C CYS A 170 12.49 2.54 7.94
N SER A 171 13.18 1.56 8.52
CA SER A 171 13.51 1.43 9.95
C SER A 171 15.00 1.57 10.21
#